data_AF-A0A957BZP5-F1
#
_entry.id   AF-A0A957BZP5-F1
#
_cell.length_a   1.000
_cell.length_b   1.000
_cell.length_c   1.000
_cell.angle_alpha   90.00
_cell.angle_beta   90.00
_cell.angle_gamma   90.00
#
_symmetry.space_group_name_H-M   'P 1'
#
loop_
_entity.id
_entity.type
_entity.pdbx_description
1 polymer ?
#
loop_
_entity_poly.entity_id
_entity_poly.type
_entity_poly.pdbx_seq_one_letter_code
_entity_poly.pdbx_strand_id
1 'polypeptide(L)'
;VVERVRYVGVNTPERDEPCYAEATAANAALVDDQTITMVRDVSDRDRYGRLLRFIYVGDTFVNQELVVRGYAEAVLYRPDDAFHDQFVSLEQQAARASRGCHPTGIFNDNNTER
;
A
#
# COMPACT_ATOMS: atom_id res chain seq x y z
N VAL A 1 10.76 -21.58 4.52
CA VAL A 1 9.61 -21.09 5.34
C VAL A 1 8.83 -20.13 4.48
N VAL A 2 7.50 -20.15 4.55
CA VAL A 2 6.64 -19.16 3.88
C VAL A 2 6.34 -18.04 4.87
N GLU A 3 6.51 -16.80 4.47
CA GLU A 3 6.30 -15.60 5.30
C GLU A 3 5.17 -14.74 4.73
N ARG A 4 4.41 -14.08 5.60
CA ARG A 4 3.42 -13.07 5.21
C ARG A 4 4.00 -11.68 5.41
N VAL A 5 3.78 -10.79 4.43
CA VAL A 5 4.31 -9.44 4.45
C VAL A 5 3.14 -8.44 4.41
N ARG A 6 3.19 -7.42 5.27
CA ARG A 6 2.30 -6.26 5.27
C ARG A 6 3.09 -5.07 4.77
N TYR A 7 2.55 -4.42 3.74
CA TYR A 7 3.20 -3.26 3.12
C TYR A 7 3.04 -2.07 4.07
N VAL A 8 4.14 -1.43 4.43
CA VAL A 8 4.13 -0.29 5.36
C VAL A 8 3.55 0.95 4.66
N GLY A 9 2.78 1.76 5.41
CA GLY A 9 2.31 3.08 5.00
C GLY A 9 1.13 3.12 4.02
N VAL A 10 0.64 1.96 3.55
CA VAL A 10 -0.42 1.90 2.53
C VAL A 10 -1.49 0.88 2.89
N ASN A 11 -2.73 1.07 2.45
CA ASN A 11 -3.81 0.09 2.63
C ASN A 11 -4.62 -0.07 1.35
N THR A 12 -4.89 -1.31 0.96
CA THR A 12 -5.76 -1.62 -0.20
C THR A 12 -7.15 -1.99 0.30
N PRO A 13 -8.20 -1.91 -0.54
CA PRO A 13 -9.52 -2.40 -0.16
C PRO A 13 -9.48 -3.85 0.32
N GLU A 14 -10.26 -4.17 1.35
CA GLU A 14 -10.46 -5.51 1.89
C GLU A 14 -11.37 -6.36 0.96
N ARG A 15 -11.44 -7.67 1.19
CA ARG A 15 -12.07 -8.64 0.25
C ARG A 15 -13.52 -8.32 -0.11
N ASP A 16 -14.28 -7.76 0.82
CA ASP A 16 -15.69 -7.41 0.70
C ASP A 16 -15.91 -5.93 0.32
N GLU A 17 -14.84 -5.18 0.08
CA GLU A 17 -14.90 -3.77 -0.31
C GLU A 17 -14.86 -3.60 -1.84
N PRO A 18 -15.45 -2.51 -2.37
CA PRO A 18 -15.32 -2.14 -3.78
C PRO A 18 -13.84 -2.06 -4.21
N CYS A 19 -13.54 -2.43 -5.45
CA CYS A 19 -12.21 -2.35 -6.05
C CYS A 19 -11.16 -3.36 -5.49
N TYR A 20 -11.56 -4.30 -4.62
CA TYR A 20 -10.66 -5.34 -4.09
C TYR A 20 -9.93 -6.14 -5.18
N ALA A 21 -10.67 -6.60 -6.20
CA ALA A 21 -10.13 -7.46 -7.24
C ALA A 21 -9.09 -6.71 -8.08
N GLU A 22 -9.37 -5.45 -8.39
CA GLU A 22 -8.51 -4.56 -9.16
C GLU A 22 -7.23 -4.21 -8.39
N ALA A 23 -7.34 -3.88 -7.10
CA ALA A 23 -6.16 -3.63 -6.26
C ALA A 23 -5.30 -4.89 -6.09
N THR A 24 -5.94 -6.06 -5.94
CA THR A 24 -5.24 -7.36 -5.89
C THR A 24 -4.48 -7.62 -7.18
N ALA A 25 -5.14 -7.44 -8.34
CA ALA A 25 -4.52 -7.63 -9.64
C ALA A 25 -3.39 -6.63 -9.90
N ALA A 26 -3.54 -5.38 -9.46
CA ALA A 26 -2.52 -4.35 -9.60
C ALA A 26 -1.26 -4.68 -8.80
N ASN A 27 -1.42 -5.18 -7.57
CA ASN A 27 -0.28 -5.64 -6.77
C ASN A 27 0.39 -6.88 -7.39
N ALA A 28 -0.40 -7.89 -7.76
CA ALA A 28 0.10 -9.11 -8.42
C ALA A 28 0.92 -8.79 -9.67
N ALA A 29 0.43 -7.89 -10.53
CA ALA A 29 1.13 -7.45 -11.74
C ALA A 29 2.48 -6.78 -11.47
N LEU A 30 2.73 -6.28 -10.26
CA LEU A 30 4.00 -5.67 -9.88
C LEU A 30 4.99 -6.67 -9.28
N VAL A 31 4.52 -7.74 -8.64
CA VAL A 31 5.37 -8.58 -7.76
C VAL A 31 5.39 -10.06 -8.12
N ASP A 32 4.40 -10.58 -8.84
CA ASP A 32 4.35 -11.99 -9.19
C ASP A 32 5.50 -12.35 -10.14
N ASP A 33 6.14 -13.48 -9.84
CA ASP A 33 7.32 -14.00 -10.53
C ASP A 33 8.53 -13.02 -10.57
N GLN A 34 8.53 -11.99 -9.71
CA GLN A 34 9.63 -11.03 -9.61
C GLN A 34 10.57 -11.34 -8.45
N THR A 35 11.83 -10.89 -8.58
CA THR A 35 12.73 -10.79 -7.44
C THR A 35 12.45 -9.49 -6.70
N ILE A 36 12.01 -9.61 -5.44
CA ILE A 36 11.68 -8.46 -4.59
C ILE A 36 12.82 -8.14 -3.62
N THR A 37 13.03 -6.84 -3.38
CA THR A 37 13.81 -6.33 -2.25
C THR A 37 12.86 -5.87 -1.16
N MET A 38 13.08 -6.35 0.06
CA MET A 38 12.27 -6.01 1.23
C MET A 38 13.07 -5.14 2.19
N VAL A 39 12.61 -3.91 2.41
CA VAL A 39 13.26 -2.95 3.32
C VAL A 39 12.38 -2.78 4.55
N ARG A 40 12.97 -2.91 5.73
CA ARG A 40 12.29 -2.61 7.00
C ARG A 40 12.47 -1.14 7.32
N ASP A 41 11.44 -0.54 7.91
CA ASP A 41 11.57 0.71 8.65
C ASP A 41 12.05 0.42 10.09
N VAL A 42 11.28 0.78 11.11
CA VAL A 42 11.62 0.60 12.53
C VAL A 42 11.20 -0.78 13.03
N SER A 43 9.94 -1.15 12.82
CA SER A 43 9.33 -2.38 13.33
C SER A 43 9.58 -3.57 12.40
N ASP A 44 9.87 -4.74 12.96
CA ASP A 44 10.08 -5.94 12.13
C ASP A 44 8.78 -6.66 11.77
N ARG A 45 7.89 -6.85 12.75
CA ARG A 45 6.64 -7.58 12.61
C ARG A 45 5.50 -6.88 13.33
N ASP A 46 4.29 -7.07 12.83
CA ASP A 46 3.09 -6.67 13.54
C ASP A 46 2.63 -7.73 14.56
N ARG A 47 1.54 -7.43 15.29
CA ARG A 47 0.94 -8.32 16.29
C ARG A 47 0.45 -9.67 15.75
N TYR A 48 0.28 -9.78 14.43
CA TYR A 48 -0.15 -11.01 13.74
C TYR A 48 1.04 -11.81 13.19
N GLY A 49 2.27 -11.35 13.45
CA GLY A 49 3.50 -11.99 12.99
C GLY A 49 3.81 -11.72 11.52
N ARG A 50 3.14 -10.78 10.84
CA ARG A 50 3.50 -10.42 9.45
C ARG A 50 4.74 -9.53 9.45
N LEU A 51 5.65 -9.74 8.51
CA LEU A 51 6.77 -8.83 8.29
C LEU A 51 6.24 -7.46 7.85
N LEU A 52 6.77 -6.38 8.41
CA LEU A 52 6.48 -5.00 8.01
C LEU A 52 7.56 -4.53 7.05
N ARG A 53 7.21 -4.31 5.78
CA ARG A 53 8.21 -3.99 4.73
C ARG A 53 7.73 -2.94 3.73
N PHE A 54 8.68 -2.15 3.25
CA PHE A 54 8.65 -1.50 1.95
C PHE A 54 9.15 -2.48 0.88
N ILE A 55 8.46 -2.54 -0.25
CA ILE A 55 8.73 -3.51 -1.30
C ILE A 55 9.24 -2.81 -2.55
N TYR A 56 10.34 -3.32 -3.09
CA TYR A 56 10.92 -2.87 -4.33
C TYR A 56 11.04 -4.02 -5.33
N VAL A 57 10.80 -3.72 -6.61
CA VAL A 57 11.11 -4.59 -7.76
C VAL A 57 11.99 -3.79 -8.71
N GLY A 58 13.29 -4.13 -8.74
CA GLY A 58 14.30 -3.24 -9.34
C GLY A 58 14.24 -1.86 -8.69
N ASP A 59 14.07 -0.82 -9.51
CA ASP A 59 13.93 0.57 -9.05
C ASP A 59 12.47 0.97 -8.73
N THR A 60 11.51 0.06 -8.92
CA THR A 60 10.08 0.34 -8.66
C THR A 60 9.77 0.21 -7.18
N PHE A 61 9.41 1.30 -6.52
CA PHE A 61 8.87 1.27 -5.16
C PHE A 61 7.37 0.90 -5.18
N VAL A 62 7.06 -0.36 -4.90
CA VAL A 62 5.71 -0.94 -5.09
C VAL A 62 4.66 -0.25 -4.22
N ASN A 63 4.97 0.02 -2.93
CA ASN A 63 4.04 0.71 -2.03
C ASN A 63 3.60 2.06 -2.64
N GLN A 64 4.58 2.84 -3.12
CA GLN A 64 4.33 4.13 -3.77
C GLN A 64 3.50 3.97 -5.05
N GLU A 65 3.84 2.97 -5.87
CA GLU A 65 3.17 2.76 -7.16
C GLU A 65 1.68 2.42 -6.99
N LEU A 66 1.34 1.65 -5.96
CA LEU A 66 -0.05 1.36 -5.63
C LEU A 66 -0.84 2.63 -5.29
N VAL A 67 -0.25 3.55 -4.53
CA VAL A 67 -0.87 4.84 -4.20
C VAL A 67 -0.98 5.75 -5.43
N VAL A 68 0.10 5.88 -6.22
CA VAL A 68 0.13 6.69 -7.45
C VAL A 68 -0.95 6.26 -8.45
N ARG A 69 -1.20 4.96 -8.56
CA ARG A 69 -2.21 4.37 -9.42
C ARG A 69 -3.61 4.34 -8.79
N GLY A 70 -3.74 4.75 -7.53
CA GLY A 70 -5.02 4.84 -6.81
C GLY A 70 -5.57 3.51 -6.33
N TYR A 71 -4.74 2.47 -6.18
CA TYR A 71 -5.15 1.15 -5.67
C TYR A 71 -4.97 1.01 -4.16
N ALA A 72 -4.30 1.96 -3.52
CA ALA A 72 -4.12 2.00 -2.08
C ALA A 72 -4.24 3.44 -1.54
N GLU A 73 -4.78 3.58 -0.33
CA GLU A 73 -4.75 4.80 0.49
C GLU A 73 -3.47 4.89 1.31
N ALA A 74 -3.09 6.10 1.71
CA ALA A 74 -2.01 6.34 2.66
C ALA A 74 -2.51 6.13 4.09
N VAL A 75 -1.78 5.36 4.89
CA VAL A 75 -2.12 5.12 6.30
C VAL A 75 -0.90 5.33 7.17
N LEU A 76 -1.06 6.08 8.26
CA LEU A 76 -0.01 6.27 9.26
C LEU A 76 0.02 5.10 10.25
N TYR A 77 1.15 4.41 10.34
CA TYR A 77 1.42 3.38 11.34
C TYR A 77 2.70 3.72 12.10
N ARG A 78 2.61 4.28 13.32
CA ARG A 78 3.81 4.58 14.09
C ARG A 78 4.40 3.32 14.74
N PRO A 79 5.73 3.18 14.83
CA PRO A 79 6.78 4.15 14.45
C PRO A 79 7.24 4.08 12.98
N ASP A 80 6.53 3.38 12.11
CA ASP A 80 6.90 3.14 10.70
C ASP A 80 6.29 4.19 9.75
N ASP A 81 6.77 5.44 9.85
CA ASP A 81 6.19 6.62 9.18
C ASP A 81 7.08 7.28 8.12
N ALA A 82 8.20 6.65 7.74
CA ALA A 82 9.24 7.25 6.88
C ALA A 82 8.76 7.88 5.56
N PHE A 83 7.67 7.38 4.96
CA PHE A 83 7.11 7.88 3.70
C PHE A 83 5.68 8.42 3.81
N HIS A 84 5.15 8.62 5.02
CA HIS A 84 3.74 8.93 5.22
C HIS A 84 3.29 10.21 4.49
N ASP A 85 4.00 11.33 4.71
CA ASP A 85 3.67 12.62 4.07
C ASP A 85 3.73 12.54 2.53
N GLN A 86 4.67 11.74 2.01
CA GLN A 86 4.79 11.51 0.58
C GLN A 86 3.58 10.73 0.05
N PHE A 87 3.18 9.64 0.72
CA PHE A 87 2.00 8.86 0.31
C PHE A 87 0.72 9.68 0.38
N VAL A 88 0.52 10.51 1.40
CA VAL A 88 -0.63 11.42 1.49
C VAL A 88 -0.69 12.36 0.29
N SER A 89 0.44 12.97 -0.09
CA SER A 89 0.51 13.84 -1.26
C SER A 89 0.19 13.10 -2.57
N LEU A 90 0.67 11.86 -2.72
CA LEU A 90 0.43 11.04 -3.91
C LEU A 90 -1.02 10.56 -3.99
N GLU A 91 -1.61 10.18 -2.87
CA GLU A 91 -3.02 9.79 -2.79
C GLU A 91 -3.93 10.94 -3.19
N GLN A 92 -3.68 12.16 -2.68
CA GLN A 92 -4.44 13.35 -3.07
C GLN A 92 -4.37 13.60 -4.59
N GLN A 93 -3.21 13.35 -5.21
CA GLN A 93 -3.05 13.46 -6.66
C GLN A 93 -3.83 12.36 -7.39
N ALA A 94 -3.80 11.12 -6.90
CA ALA A 94 -4.56 10.01 -7.46
C ALA A 94 -6.07 10.23 -7.36
N ALA A 95 -6.55 10.77 -6.24
CA ALA A 95 -7.94 11.14 -6.01
C ALA A 95 -8.41 12.23 -6.99
N ARG A 96 -7.63 13.32 -7.13
CA ARG A 96 -7.93 14.42 -8.09
C ARG A 96 -7.96 13.95 -9.53
N ALA A 97 -7.14 12.95 -9.86
CA ALA A 97 -7.09 12.33 -11.19
C ALA A 97 -8.08 11.15 -11.35
N SER A 98 -8.92 10.86 -10.35
CA SER A 98 -9.90 9.77 -10.36
C SER A 98 -9.29 8.41 -10.74
N ARG A 99 -8.11 8.10 -10.21
CA ARG A 99 -7.38 6.86 -10.52
C ARG A 99 -7.84 5.68 -9.68
N GLY A 100 -7.70 4.49 -10.24
CA GLY A 100 -7.87 3.22 -9.53
C GLY A 100 -9.22 3.14 -8.80
N CYS A 101 -9.15 2.96 -7.49
CA CYS A 101 -10.28 2.78 -6.59
C CYS A 101 -10.92 4.08 -6.12
N HIS A 102 -10.30 5.25 -6.31
CA HIS A 102 -10.87 6.54 -5.86
C HIS A 102 -12.29 6.83 -6.38
N PRO A 103 -12.68 6.51 -7.63
CA PRO A 103 -14.04 6.72 -8.12
C PRO A 103 -15.11 5.95 -7.35
N THR A 104 -14.76 4.87 -6.64
CA THR A 104 -15.70 4.10 -5.81
C THR A 104 -16.04 4.81 -4.50
N GLY A 105 -15.22 5.80 -4.11
CA GLY A 105 -15.34 6.51 -2.83
C GLY A 105 -14.83 5.73 -1.62
N ILE A 106 -14.20 4.56 -1.81
CA ILE A 106 -13.77 3.68 -0.72
C ILE A 106 -12.78 4.35 0.26
N PHE A 107 -11.90 5.23 -0.23
CA PHE A 107 -10.90 5.95 0.58
C PHE A 107 -11.39 7.28 1.17
N ASN A 108 -12.70 7.57 1.13
CA ASN A 108 -13.27 8.82 1.67
C ASN A 108 -13.75 8.67 3.13
N ASP A 109 -13.18 7.74 3.89
CA ASP A 109 -13.64 7.35 5.23
C ASP A 109 -13.10 8.25 6.37
N ASN A 110 -12.28 9.26 6.03
CA ASN A 110 -11.57 10.16 6.95
C ASN A 110 -10.64 9.44 7.96
N ASN A 111 -10.22 8.20 7.67
CA ASN A 111 -9.45 7.39 8.60
C ASN A 111 -7.97 7.29 8.20
N THR A 112 -7.20 8.35 8.45
CA THR A 112 -5.76 8.40 8.09
C THR A 112 -4.82 7.77 9.13
N GLU A 113 -5.33 7.37 10.30
CA GLU A 113 -4.55 6.80 11.41
C GLU A 113 -5.16 5.48 11.87
N ARG A 114 -4.42 4.36 11.80
CA ARG A 114 -4.88 3.03 12.25
C ARG A 114 -3.95 2.36 13.26
#